data_AF-A0A353VRS7-F1
#
_entry.id   AF-A0A353VRS7-F1
#
_cell.length_a   1.000
_cell.length_b   1.000
_cell.length_c   1.000
_cell.angle_alpha   90.00
_cell.angle_beta   90.00
_cell.angle_gamma   90.00
#
_symmetry.space_group_name_H-M   'P 1'
#
loop_
_entity.id
_entity.type
_entity.pdbx_description
1 polymer ?
#
loop_
_entity_poly.entity_id
_entity_poly.type
_entity_poly.pdbx_seq_one_letter_code
_entity_poly.pdbx_strand_id
1 'polypeptide(L)'
;FQKKFGSLTLPLFIALIISYMLKDRIKELMRYYFAHRVGSKYFDNKAKIIHKDTELGWLKEGVDFIEPEKVPVDVMTLRNSSHLTDVESSNVTAEKIILYRKSVHIDREKLQANSEYSFSGINDIIRLNVTNFIKKMDNPTTMMRTLGDDGSIQTVECDRDYYLNLVLQYQYDNTAEFKRFRIDLSRDGIRSIEEVR
;
A
#
# COMPACT_ATOMS: atom_id res chain seq x y z
N PHE A 1 10.62 -67.26 10.12
CA PHE A 1 10.82 -66.10 9.23
C PHE A 1 9.59 -65.18 9.04
N GLN A 2 8.43 -65.47 9.65
CA GLN A 2 7.19 -64.72 9.36
C GLN A 2 6.80 -63.63 10.39
N LYS A 3 7.46 -63.56 11.56
CA LYS A 3 7.21 -62.51 12.58
C LYS A 3 7.98 -61.20 12.36
N LYS A 4 9.00 -61.16 11.49
CA LYS A 4 9.84 -59.97 11.24
C LYS A 4 9.28 -59.01 10.17
N PHE A 5 8.40 -59.47 9.29
CA PHE A 5 7.86 -58.65 8.19
C PHE A 5 6.48 -58.05 8.49
N GLY A 6 5.68 -58.65 9.38
CA GLY A 6 4.39 -58.09 9.81
C GLY A 6 4.52 -56.81 10.66
N SER A 7 5.64 -56.65 11.38
CA SER A 7 5.92 -55.45 12.17
C SER A 7 6.42 -54.27 11.34
N LEU A 8 6.69 -54.45 10.04
CA LEU A 8 7.22 -53.43 9.14
C LEU A 8 6.14 -52.86 8.21
N THR A 9 5.17 -53.68 7.82
CA THR A 9 4.03 -53.24 6.99
C THR A 9 3.11 -52.25 7.71
N LEU A 10 2.87 -52.44 9.02
CA LEU A 10 2.00 -51.55 9.80
C LEU A 10 2.61 -50.14 9.96
N PRO A 11 3.89 -49.97 10.34
CA PRO A 11 4.54 -48.66 10.33
C PRO A 11 4.59 -48.01 8.94
N LEU A 12 4.81 -48.78 7.87
CA LEU A 12 4.82 -48.26 6.50
C LEU A 12 3.43 -47.78 6.05
N PHE A 13 2.38 -48.51 6.39
CA PHE A 13 1.00 -48.12 6.07
C PHE A 13 0.58 -46.86 6.86
N ILE A 14 0.94 -46.79 8.14
CA ILE A 14 0.73 -45.59 8.97
C ILE A 14 1.53 -44.41 8.42
N ALA A 15 2.79 -44.61 8.04
CA ALA A 15 3.62 -43.57 7.44
C ALA A 15 3.04 -43.06 6.11
N LEU A 16 2.43 -43.94 5.30
CA LEU A 16 1.78 -43.57 4.05
C LEU A 16 0.50 -42.75 4.27
N ILE A 17 -0.31 -43.11 5.27
CA ILE A 17 -1.50 -42.33 5.66
C ILE A 17 -1.08 -40.96 6.20
N ILE A 18 -0.10 -40.93 7.11
CA ILE A 18 0.43 -39.67 7.66
C ILE A 18 1.01 -38.81 6.53
N SER A 19 1.75 -39.39 5.59
CA SER A 19 2.29 -38.67 4.43
C SER A 19 1.19 -38.07 3.56
N TYR A 20 0.08 -38.79 3.36
CA TYR A 20 -1.06 -38.29 2.59
C TYR A 20 -1.77 -37.13 3.31
N MET A 21 -2.04 -37.28 4.60
CA MET A 21 -2.66 -36.20 5.39
C MET A 21 -1.74 -34.98 5.52
N LEU A 22 -0.44 -35.20 5.71
CA LEU A 22 0.56 -34.15 5.80
C LEU A 22 0.71 -33.42 4.46
N LYS A 23 0.68 -34.15 3.34
CA LYS A 23 0.63 -33.56 1.99
C LYS A 23 -0.59 -32.66 1.82
N ASP A 24 -1.78 -33.13 2.20
CA ASP A 24 -3.00 -32.34 2.07
C ASP A 24 -2.97 -31.09 2.97
N ARG A 25 -2.50 -31.22 4.22
CA ARG A 25 -2.35 -30.08 5.14
C ARG A 25 -1.28 -29.08 4.70
N ILE A 26 -0.12 -29.54 4.21
CA ILE A 26 0.91 -28.66 3.65
C ILE A 26 0.36 -27.91 2.44
N LYS A 27 -0.41 -28.57 1.56
CA LYS A 27 -0.97 -27.93 0.37
C LYS A 27 -2.01 -26.86 0.73
N GLU A 28 -2.79 -27.12 1.77
CA GLU A 28 -3.81 -26.19 2.30
C GLU A 28 -3.16 -24.99 3.02
N LEU A 29 -2.15 -25.24 3.87
CA LEU A 29 -1.31 -24.22 4.50
C LEU A 29 -0.56 -23.38 3.47
N MET A 30 0.00 -24.00 2.43
CA MET A 30 0.65 -23.30 1.33
C MET A 30 -0.36 -22.42 0.61
N ARG A 31 -1.55 -22.91 0.28
CA ARG A 31 -2.59 -22.09 -0.38
C ARG A 31 -3.00 -20.89 0.48
N TYR A 32 -3.16 -21.07 1.80
CA TYR A 32 -3.47 -20.00 2.73
C TYR A 32 -2.32 -19.00 2.88
N TYR A 33 -1.08 -19.48 3.03
CA TYR A 33 0.12 -18.65 3.17
C TYR A 33 0.46 -17.89 1.88
N PHE A 34 0.35 -18.52 0.71
CA PHE A 34 0.51 -17.87 -0.59
C PHE A 34 -0.59 -16.84 -0.86
N ALA A 35 -1.85 -17.16 -0.55
CA ALA A 35 -2.95 -16.21 -0.70
C ALA A 35 -2.77 -14.99 0.22
N HIS A 36 -2.28 -15.18 1.44
CA HIS A 36 -2.18 -14.10 2.42
C HIS A 36 -0.86 -13.31 2.36
N ARG A 37 0.24 -13.89 1.86
CA ARG A 37 1.58 -13.28 1.83
C ARG A 37 2.14 -12.96 0.43
N VAL A 38 1.59 -13.53 -0.64
CA VAL A 38 2.19 -13.43 -1.99
C VAL A 38 1.36 -12.62 -2.99
N GLY A 39 0.09 -12.30 -2.67
CA GLY A 39 -0.69 -11.32 -3.44
C GLY A 39 -0.02 -9.94 -3.53
N SER A 40 0.76 -9.57 -2.52
CA SER A 40 1.43 -8.26 -2.42
C SER A 40 2.86 -8.21 -3.01
N LYS A 41 3.27 -9.20 -3.82
CA LYS A 41 4.62 -9.20 -4.42
C LYS A 41 4.64 -9.07 -5.94
N TYR A 42 3.49 -9.15 -6.59
CA TYR A 42 3.43 -8.98 -8.03
C TYR A 42 3.33 -7.50 -8.39
N PHE A 43 4.08 -7.15 -9.44
CA PHE A 43 4.00 -5.87 -10.10
C PHE A 43 3.08 -6.05 -11.31
N ASP A 44 2.07 -5.20 -11.41
CA ASP A 44 1.06 -5.23 -12.46
C ASP A 44 1.65 -4.77 -13.80
N ASN A 45 2.57 -3.81 -13.74
CA ASN A 45 3.23 -3.23 -14.90
C ASN A 45 4.74 -3.40 -14.81
N LYS A 46 5.37 -3.66 -15.95
CA LYS A 46 6.82 -3.68 -16.13
C LYS A 46 7.18 -2.92 -17.40
N ALA A 47 8.01 -1.90 -17.26
CA ALA A 47 8.55 -1.14 -18.38
C ALA A 47 10.08 -1.27 -18.44
N LYS A 48 10.64 -1.15 -19.64
CA LYS A 48 12.09 -1.07 -19.86
C LYS A 48 12.49 0.38 -20.04
N ILE A 49 13.63 0.75 -19.47
CA ILE A 49 14.22 2.08 -19.65
C ILE A 49 15.19 1.97 -20.81
N ILE A 50 14.93 2.64 -21.93
CA ILE A 50 15.73 2.56 -23.15
C ILE A 50 16.25 3.94 -23.51
N HIS A 51 17.53 4.02 -23.88
CA HIS A 51 18.16 5.23 -24.41
C HIS A 51 19.02 4.88 -25.63
N LYS A 52 18.82 5.57 -26.77
CA LYS A 52 19.56 5.35 -28.03
C LYS A 52 19.73 3.85 -28.34
N ASP A 53 18.62 3.10 -28.28
CA ASP A 53 18.53 1.65 -28.53
C ASP A 53 19.23 0.72 -27.51
N THR A 54 19.78 1.25 -26.42
CA THR A 54 20.31 0.45 -25.31
C THR A 54 19.31 0.38 -24.15
N GLU A 55 19.04 -0.84 -23.67
CA GLU A 55 18.30 -1.07 -22.43
C GLU A 55 19.17 -0.70 -21.22
N LEU A 56 18.81 0.40 -20.55
CA LEU A 56 19.49 0.93 -19.37
C LEU A 56 18.97 0.33 -18.06
N GLY A 57 17.83 -0.37 -18.09
CA GLY A 57 17.25 -0.95 -16.90
C GLY A 57 15.75 -1.19 -17.02
N TRP A 58 15.11 -1.33 -15.86
CA TRP A 58 13.69 -1.67 -15.80
C TRP A 58 12.97 -0.92 -14.68
N LEU A 59 11.67 -0.77 -14.88
CA LEU A 59 10.72 -0.20 -13.96
C LEU A 59 9.61 -1.22 -13.73
N LYS A 60 9.21 -1.42 -12.48
CA LYS A 60 8.07 -2.27 -12.12
C LYS A 60 7.15 -1.52 -11.18
N GLU A 61 5.85 -1.56 -11.45
CA GLU A 61 4.82 -0.83 -10.71
C GLU A 61 3.65 -1.75 -10.39
N GLY A 62 3.03 -1.57 -9.24
CA GLY A 62 1.82 -2.29 -8.88
C GLY A 62 1.01 -1.55 -7.82
N VAL A 63 -0.31 -1.78 -7.84
CA VAL A 63 -1.26 -1.20 -6.90
C VAL A 63 -2.02 -2.34 -6.23
N ASP A 64 -2.16 -2.26 -4.91
CA ASP A 64 -2.87 -3.26 -4.11
C ASP A 64 -3.73 -2.58 -3.04
N PHE A 65 -4.74 -3.30 -2.56
CA PHE A 65 -5.51 -2.89 -1.38
C PHE A 65 -5.10 -3.78 -0.22
N ILE A 66 -4.63 -3.17 0.86
CA ILE A 66 -4.11 -3.90 2.01
C ILE A 66 -4.93 -3.61 3.27
N GLU A 67 -4.94 -4.59 4.17
CA GLU A 67 -5.52 -4.44 5.49
C GLU A 67 -4.54 -3.68 6.42
N PRO A 68 -5.02 -2.93 7.43
CA PRO A 68 -4.17 -2.17 8.35
C PRO A 68 -3.05 -2.99 9.00
N GLU A 69 -3.30 -4.27 9.28
CA GLU A 69 -2.33 -5.18 9.92
C GLU A 69 -1.14 -5.51 9.02
N LYS A 70 -1.26 -5.29 7.70
CA LYS A 70 -0.19 -5.52 6.71
C LYS A 70 0.65 -4.27 6.46
N VAL A 71 0.26 -3.12 7.00
CA VAL A 71 1.00 -1.86 6.87
C VAL A 71 2.20 -1.89 7.83
N PRO A 72 3.41 -1.48 7.39
CA PRO A 72 4.55 -1.35 8.29
C PRO A 72 4.25 -0.45 9.50
N VAL A 73 4.74 -0.85 10.68
CA VAL A 73 4.49 -0.14 11.94
C VAL A 73 4.96 1.32 11.88
N ASP A 74 6.10 1.58 11.23
CA ASP A 74 6.65 2.93 11.09
C ASP A 74 5.70 3.85 10.29
N VAL A 75 5.07 3.31 9.24
CA VAL A 75 4.09 4.03 8.41
C VAL A 75 2.81 4.31 9.21
N MET A 76 2.33 3.33 9.97
CA MET A 76 1.15 3.51 10.84
C MET A 76 1.41 4.52 11.95
N THR A 77 2.61 4.50 12.55
CA THR A 77 3.01 5.47 13.57
C THR A 77 3.04 6.88 13.00
N LEU A 78 3.59 7.06 11.79
CA LEU A 78 3.57 8.35 11.08
C LEU A 78 2.16 8.81 10.73
N ARG A 79 1.24 7.90 10.37
CA ARG A 79 -0.17 8.23 10.12
C ARG A 79 -0.89 8.68 11.40
N ASN A 80 -0.60 8.04 12.52
CA ASN A 80 -1.25 8.28 13.81
C ASN A 80 -0.64 9.43 14.62
N SER A 81 0.41 10.09 14.14
CA SER A 81 1.13 11.12 14.93
C SER A 81 0.37 12.44 15.09
N SER A 82 -0.73 12.67 14.36
CA SER A 82 -1.49 13.93 14.42
C SER A 82 -2.77 13.82 15.27
N HIS A 83 -3.03 14.83 16.10
CA HIS A 83 -4.20 14.90 16.99
C HIS A 83 -5.57 14.79 16.30
N LEU A 84 -5.68 15.15 15.02
CA LEU A 84 -6.93 15.08 14.25
C LEU A 84 -7.31 13.64 13.87
N THR A 85 -6.37 12.70 13.96
CA THR A 85 -6.57 11.31 13.56
C THR A 85 -7.56 10.57 14.48
N ASP A 86 -7.64 10.93 15.77
CA ASP A 86 -8.55 10.28 16.73
C ASP A 86 -10.03 10.62 16.49
N VAL A 87 -10.31 11.83 16.00
CA VAL A 87 -11.67 12.28 15.65
C VAL A 87 -12.14 11.66 14.33
N GLU A 88 -11.22 11.45 13.38
CA GLU A 88 -11.50 10.77 12.11
C GLU A 88 -11.69 9.26 12.29
N SER A 89 -10.85 8.62 13.11
CA SER A 89 -10.88 7.18 13.36
C SER A 89 -12.06 6.70 14.23
N SER A 90 -12.76 7.60 14.92
CA SER A 90 -13.94 7.27 15.74
C SER A 90 -15.24 7.14 14.93
N ASN A 91 -15.27 7.59 13.68
CA ASN A 91 -16.42 7.48 12.79
C ASN A 91 -16.39 6.18 11.95
N VAL A 92 -17.04 5.13 12.47
CA VAL A 92 -17.80 4.00 11.85
C VAL A 92 -17.31 3.27 10.57
N THR A 93 -16.44 3.83 9.72
CA THR A 93 -15.96 3.19 8.48
C THR A 93 -14.48 2.86 8.55
N ALA A 94 -14.16 1.57 8.37
CA ALA A 94 -12.79 1.12 8.20
C ALA A 94 -12.13 1.84 7.02
N GLU A 95 -11.02 2.54 7.28
CA GLU A 95 -10.20 3.18 6.27
C GLU A 95 -9.71 2.15 5.25
N LYS A 96 -9.85 2.45 3.95
CA LYS A 96 -9.31 1.60 2.88
C LYS A 96 -7.91 2.07 2.54
N ILE A 97 -6.94 1.15 2.63
CA ILE A 97 -5.53 1.46 2.40
C ILE A 97 -5.13 0.99 1.00
N ILE A 98 -4.68 1.94 0.17
CA ILE A 98 -4.13 1.68 -1.16
C ILE A 98 -2.61 1.67 -1.04
N LEU A 99 -1.99 0.54 -1.38
CA LEU A 99 -0.54 0.39 -1.46
C LEU A 99 -0.10 0.49 -2.92
N TYR A 100 0.56 1.58 -3.26
CA TYR A 100 1.31 1.70 -4.51
C TYR A 100 2.77 1.31 -4.29
N ARG A 101 3.29 0.42 -5.14
CA ARG A 101 4.69 -0.03 -5.11
C ARG A 101 5.36 0.29 -6.43
N LYS A 102 6.55 0.87 -6.36
CA LYS A 102 7.42 1.11 -7.50
C LYS A 102 8.82 0.60 -7.20
N SER A 103 9.39 -0.13 -8.16
CA SER A 103 10.78 -0.60 -8.10
C SER A 103 11.48 -0.21 -9.39
N VAL A 104 12.58 0.52 -9.25
CA VAL A 104 13.39 1.03 -10.35
C VAL A 104 14.78 0.39 -10.25
N HIS A 105 15.30 -0.09 -11.37
CA HIS A 105 16.67 -0.55 -11.47
C HIS A 105 17.32 0.07 -12.70
N ILE A 106 18.52 0.59 -12.52
CA ILE A 106 19.30 1.27 -13.55
C ILE A 106 20.70 0.67 -13.55
N ASP A 107 21.15 0.24 -14.72
CA ASP A 107 22.48 -0.28 -14.96
C ASP A 107 23.44 0.89 -15.20
N ARG A 108 24.28 1.18 -14.20
CA ARG A 108 25.22 2.31 -14.22
C ARG A 108 26.27 2.17 -15.32
N GLU A 109 26.75 0.95 -15.58
CA GLU A 109 27.80 0.72 -16.58
C GLU A 109 27.28 1.00 -17.99
N LYS A 110 26.10 0.45 -18.31
CA LYS A 110 25.44 0.71 -19.61
C LYS A 110 25.07 2.17 -19.80
N LEU A 111 24.67 2.82 -18.71
CA LEU A 111 24.29 4.22 -18.73
C LEU A 111 25.50 5.13 -18.97
N GLN A 112 26.65 4.88 -18.32
CA GLN A 112 27.89 5.62 -18.57
C GLN A 112 28.46 5.36 -19.97
N ALA A 113 28.37 4.12 -20.46
CA ALA A 113 28.87 3.76 -21.79
C ALA A 113 28.10 4.41 -22.95
N ASN A 114 26.83 4.80 -22.73
CA ASN A 114 25.95 5.34 -23.78
C ASN A 114 25.65 6.85 -23.64
N SER A 115 26.21 7.52 -22.63
CA SER A 115 25.97 8.94 -22.39
C SER A 115 27.17 9.79 -22.82
N GLU A 116 26.96 10.72 -23.77
CA GLU A 116 27.91 11.80 -24.08
C GLU A 116 27.93 12.88 -22.98
N TYR A 117 26.94 12.87 -22.09
CA TYR A 117 26.76 13.84 -21.01
C TYR A 117 26.76 13.16 -19.64
N SER A 118 27.21 13.88 -18.60
CA SER A 118 27.11 13.39 -17.22
C SER A 118 25.65 13.24 -16.82
N PHE A 119 25.20 12.00 -16.65
CA PHE A 119 23.85 11.71 -16.19
C PHE A 119 23.77 11.84 -14.67
N SER A 120 23.02 12.83 -14.16
CA SER A 120 22.88 13.06 -12.71
C SER A 120 21.91 12.08 -12.03
N GLY A 121 20.96 11.51 -12.79
CA GLY A 121 19.97 10.58 -12.28
C GLY A 121 18.69 10.56 -13.11
N ILE A 122 17.71 9.77 -12.67
CA ILE A 122 16.37 9.73 -13.26
C ILE A 122 15.43 10.60 -12.43
N ASN A 123 14.72 11.51 -13.09
CA ASN A 123 13.60 12.22 -12.47
C ASN A 123 12.32 11.39 -12.67
N ASP A 124 11.66 11.06 -11.57
CA ASP A 124 10.42 10.31 -11.58
C ASP A 124 9.26 11.18 -11.09
N ILE A 125 8.17 11.22 -11.86
CA ILE A 125 7.00 12.06 -11.58
C ILE A 125 5.81 11.15 -11.29
N ILE A 126 5.45 11.05 -10.01
CA ILE A 126 4.25 10.35 -9.55
C ILE A 126 3.04 11.26 -9.76
N ARG A 127 2.01 10.76 -10.44
CA ARG A 127 0.75 11.49 -10.68
C ARG A 127 -0.40 10.74 -10.02
N LEU A 128 -1.04 11.38 -9.05
CA LEU A 128 -2.24 10.88 -8.40
C LEU A 128 -3.46 11.63 -8.92
N ASN A 129 -4.38 10.93 -9.58
CA ASN A 129 -5.66 11.50 -10.00
C ASN A 129 -6.74 11.22 -8.95
N VAL A 130 -7.27 12.29 -8.35
CA VAL A 130 -8.29 12.19 -7.30
C VAL A 130 -9.73 12.38 -7.78
N THR A 131 -9.95 12.67 -9.06
CA THR A 131 -11.29 12.96 -9.62
C THR A 131 -12.31 11.86 -9.32
N ASN A 132 -11.88 10.60 -9.37
CA ASN A 132 -12.76 9.46 -9.09
C ASN A 132 -13.15 9.34 -7.60
N PHE A 133 -12.32 9.82 -6.67
CA PHE A 133 -12.67 9.90 -5.25
C PHE A 133 -13.71 11.01 -5.03
N ILE A 134 -13.50 12.15 -5.68
CA ILE A 134 -14.30 13.36 -5.50
C ILE A 134 -15.70 13.24 -6.12
N LYS A 135 -15.83 12.57 -7.27
CA LYS A 135 -17.08 12.49 -8.05
C LYS A 135 -18.28 11.95 -7.25
N LYS A 136 -18.03 11.13 -6.23
CA LYS A 136 -19.07 10.50 -5.39
C LYS A 136 -19.15 11.10 -3.98
N MET A 137 -18.46 12.23 -3.74
CA MET A 137 -18.55 12.94 -2.46
C MET A 137 -19.90 13.64 -2.30
N ASP A 138 -20.31 13.82 -1.06
CA ASP A 138 -21.53 14.56 -0.71
C ASP A 138 -21.37 16.07 -0.99
N ASN A 139 -22.44 16.83 -0.83
CA ASN A 139 -22.39 18.27 -0.99
C ASN A 139 -21.31 18.90 -0.08
N PRO A 140 -20.50 19.83 -0.63
CA PRO A 140 -19.35 20.37 0.08
C PRO A 140 -19.74 21.26 1.26
N THR A 141 -20.99 21.75 1.30
CA THR A 141 -21.52 22.51 2.43
C THR A 141 -22.68 21.79 3.09
N THR A 142 -22.69 21.80 4.42
CA THR A 142 -23.75 21.21 5.24
C THR A 142 -24.18 22.22 6.30
N MET A 143 -25.49 22.30 6.53
CA MET A 143 -26.04 23.16 7.57
C MET A 143 -25.94 22.45 8.92
N MET A 144 -25.17 23.02 9.85
CA MET A 144 -25.05 22.51 11.22
C MET A 144 -25.72 23.46 12.19
N ARG A 145 -26.41 22.89 13.19
CA ARG A 145 -27.02 23.67 14.27
C ARG A 145 -26.00 23.85 15.37
N THR A 146 -25.70 25.09 15.70
CA THR A 146 -24.84 25.47 16.81
C THR A 146 -25.59 26.36 17.79
N LEU A 147 -25.10 26.44 19.02
CA LEU A 147 -25.60 27.37 20.01
C LEU A 147 -24.88 28.71 19.82
N GLY A 148 -25.63 29.78 19.58
CA GLY A 148 -25.10 31.13 19.57
C GLY A 148 -24.73 31.59 20.98
N ASP A 149 -23.93 32.65 21.07
CA ASP A 149 -23.48 33.22 22.35
C ASP A 149 -24.64 33.71 23.24
N ASP A 150 -25.80 33.99 22.63
CA ASP A 150 -27.05 34.38 23.29
C ASP A 150 -27.92 33.18 23.72
N GLY A 151 -27.46 31.94 23.52
CA GLY A 151 -28.21 30.72 23.79
C GLY A 151 -29.27 30.38 22.73
N SER A 152 -29.36 31.15 21.65
CA SER A 152 -30.24 30.81 20.52
C SER A 152 -29.65 29.69 19.68
N ILE A 153 -30.50 28.87 19.06
CA ILE A 153 -30.02 27.84 18.12
C ILE A 153 -29.87 28.48 16.75
N GLN A 154 -28.63 28.61 16.29
CA GLN A 154 -28.27 29.16 14.99
C GLN A 154 -27.91 28.04 14.02
N THR A 155 -28.15 28.28 12.73
CA THR A 155 -27.72 27.38 11.66
C THR A 155 -26.52 28.00 10.97
N VAL A 156 -25.39 27.30 11.01
CA VAL A 156 -24.15 27.74 10.38
C VAL A 156 -23.85 26.81 9.21
N GLU A 157 -23.45 27.40 8.10
CA GLU A 157 -22.94 26.66 6.95
C GLU A 157 -21.52 26.19 7.27
N CYS A 158 -21.33 24.88 7.28
CA CYS A 158 -20.04 24.25 7.54
C CYS A 158 -19.57 23.52 6.28
N ASP A 159 -18.28 23.65 6.01
CA ASP A 159 -17.63 22.86 4.97
C ASP A 159 -17.51 21.39 5.39
N ARG A 160 -17.76 20.48 4.45
CA ARG A 160 -17.53 19.06 4.60
C ARG A 160 -16.28 18.67 3.82
N ASP A 161 -15.18 18.61 4.55
CA ASP A 161 -13.88 18.22 4.01
C ASP A 161 -13.60 16.73 4.24
N TYR A 162 -12.93 16.11 3.28
CA TYR A 162 -12.48 14.73 3.30
C TYR A 162 -10.97 14.68 3.24
N TYR A 163 -10.35 13.96 4.16
CA TYR A 163 -8.90 13.89 4.24
C TYR A 163 -8.38 12.62 3.54
N LEU A 164 -7.42 12.80 2.64
CA LEU A 164 -6.62 11.73 2.07
C LEU A 164 -5.22 11.77 2.67
N ASN A 165 -4.83 10.72 3.40
CA ASN A 165 -3.49 10.57 3.96
C ASN A 165 -2.58 9.87 2.94
N LEU A 166 -1.50 10.53 2.54
CA LEU A 166 -0.49 9.99 1.63
C LEU A 166 0.84 9.85 2.37
N VAL A 167 1.34 8.62 2.50
CA VAL A 167 2.68 8.35 3.03
C VAL A 167 3.54 7.77 1.92
N LEU A 168 4.64 8.45 1.62
CA LEU A 168 5.65 8.02 0.65
C LEU A 168 6.84 7.45 1.42
N GLN A 169 7.19 6.21 1.11
CA GLN A 169 8.39 5.56 1.60
C GLN A 169 9.38 5.39 0.45
N TYR A 170 10.53 6.03 0.57
CA TYR A 170 11.65 5.87 -0.35
C TYR A 170 12.68 4.92 0.28
N GLN A 171 12.98 3.83 -0.42
CA GLN A 171 14.04 2.91 -0.03
C GLN A 171 15.13 2.92 -1.09
N TYR A 172 16.34 3.28 -0.69
CA TYR A 172 17.53 3.23 -1.54
C TYR A 172 18.72 2.76 -0.69
N ASP A 173 19.51 1.85 -1.25
CA ASP A 173 20.60 1.17 -0.55
C ASP A 173 20.15 0.60 0.82
N ASN A 174 20.62 1.18 1.93
CA ASN A 174 20.25 0.82 3.30
C ASN A 174 19.50 1.94 4.04
N THR A 175 19.01 2.96 3.31
CA THR A 175 18.31 4.10 3.88
C THR A 175 16.83 4.05 3.52
N ALA A 176 15.99 4.32 4.51
CA ALA A 176 14.56 4.53 4.33
C ALA A 176 14.22 5.98 4.70
N GLU A 177 13.67 6.73 3.75
CA GLU A 177 13.15 8.08 3.97
C GLU A 177 11.62 8.04 3.86
N PHE A 178 10.95 8.78 4.74
CA PHE A 178 9.50 8.88 4.75
C PHE A 178 9.06 10.32 4.54
N LYS A 179 8.01 10.51 3.75
CA LYS A 179 7.31 11.79 3.62
C LYS A 179 5.83 11.57 3.81
N ARG A 180 5.18 12.44 4.57
CA ARG A 180 3.75 12.38 4.83
C ARG A 180 3.09 13.65 4.32
N PHE A 181 2.00 13.46 3.58
CA PHE A 181 1.15 14.52 3.10
C PHE A 181 -0.28 14.27 3.55
N ARG A 182 -0.95 15.33 3.95
CA ARG A 182 -2.40 15.37 4.09
C ARG A 182 -2.95 16.17 2.92
N ILE A 183 -3.94 15.60 2.24
CA ILE A 183 -4.60 16.23 1.10
C ILE A 183 -6.06 16.44 1.48
N ASP A 184 -6.47 17.70 1.50
CA ASP A 184 -7.84 18.09 1.82
C ASP A 184 -8.65 18.10 0.53
N LEU A 185 -9.70 17.29 0.51
CA LEU A 185 -10.56 17.09 -0.64
C LEU A 185 -11.97 17.56 -0.33
N SER A 186 -12.59 18.22 -1.29
CA SER A 186 -14.04 18.49 -1.31
C SER A 186 -14.61 18.10 -2.66
N ARG A 187 -15.94 18.15 -2.81
CA ARG A 187 -16.61 17.88 -4.09
C ARG A 187 -16.10 18.74 -5.24
N ASP A 188 -15.59 19.94 -4.94
CA ASP A 188 -15.10 20.90 -5.95
C ASP A 188 -13.64 20.65 -6.35
N GLY A 189 -12.89 19.83 -5.61
CA GLY A 189 -11.49 19.57 -5.91
C GLY A 189 -10.60 19.39 -4.68
N ILE A 190 -9.30 19.55 -4.93
CA ILE A 190 -8.27 19.63 -3.88
C ILE A 190 -8.31 21.04 -3.30
N ARG A 191 -8.54 21.15 -1.99
CA ARG A 191 -8.54 22.43 -1.26
C ARG A 191 -7.13 22.80 -0.77
N SER A 192 -6.42 21.83 -0.21
CA SER A 192 -5.08 22.05 0.33
C SER A 192 -4.22 20.78 0.22
N ILE A 193 -2.90 20.98 0.28
CA ILE A 193 -1.92 19.89 0.42
C ILE A 193 -0.92 20.35 1.47
N GLU A 194 -0.83 19.62 2.57
CA GLU A 194 0.05 19.92 3.69
C GLU A 194 1.08 18.80 3.87
N GLU A 195 2.37 19.15 3.91
CA GLU A 195 3.41 18.23 4.34
C GLU A 195 3.42 18.18 5.88
N VAL A 196 3.06 17.02 6.43
CA VAL A 196 3.00 16.83 7.88
C VAL A 196 4.30 16.19 8.33
N ARG A 197 5.06 16.91 9.16
CA ARG A 197 6.31 16.43 9.75
C ARG A 197 6.09 15.65 11.03
#